data_AF-A0A6B3M5N9-F1
#
_entry.id   AF-A0A6B3M5N9-F1
#
_cell.length_a   1.000
_cell.length_b   1.000
_cell.length_c   1.000
_cell.angle_alpha   90.00
_cell.angle_beta   90.00
_cell.angle_gamma   90.00
#
_symmetry.space_group_name_H-M   'P 1'
#
loop_
_entity.id
_entity.type
_entity.pdbx_description
1 polymer ?
#
loop_
_entity_poly.entity_id
_entity_poly.type
_entity_poly.pdbx_seq_one_letter_code
_entity_poly.pdbx_strand_id
1 'polypeptide(L)'
;MIGKQVFGKNFRGCLDYVLTKAGARLIGSNMIGTTPTSLAAEFNLVANRSQRVEYPVCHISLSPHPDDQLEDNKALAFVRRCLEEIGMKYCQWVLAEHTDTQTPKGKDRPHFHLVANRVQQTDGKTVNSWKSKRDLEKALRQLELEFDLKPVKPSWETARSAPNTGQERRYRREKEEYEATQNYLKACVEDEAKTRDSLSEPPKKMRSQPPELSAKVQLQDAIDACTQDKLTLLQLIEHLQGQGIEAEVIFTRTNKVRGIVYRLGDVRFSGTQLGKTYTFGGLQQYTDVDYEPERDNAAIKALRQQQLETTGLFRKKTKGKEEKEVPLPSPSPTLESNISELNQQSMVLPEKDKQKWKDVRLRLSSEYGLPPELSEVLHEEGLLYANEKGQAVFVKQPIGNQTNSAFWLATQGEIKRAIVTDNPVEALSAMLIDEEQQQTVPTLYLSIEKAEQLPKDLLQNLDQVIVGLQNPELTREVIARLPNAQQADGLKSWNDIWQEEQQKKQLQLEQEEKQQLQLESLLRERWMRSQQLEL
;
A
#
# COMPACT_ATOMS: atom_id res chain seq x y z
N MET A 1 -2.52 4.48 -22.03
CA MET A 1 -3.18 3.29 -21.43
C MET A 1 -3.67 3.58 -20.01
N ILE A 2 -4.91 3.25 -19.66
CA ILE A 2 -5.40 3.30 -18.27
C ILE A 2 -5.60 1.86 -17.78
N GLY A 3 -4.96 1.51 -16.67
CA GLY A 3 -5.08 0.19 -16.04
C GLY A 3 -5.80 0.25 -14.70
N LYS A 4 -6.70 -0.70 -14.46
CA LYS A 4 -7.32 -0.90 -13.14
C LYS A 4 -7.26 -2.36 -12.75
N GLN A 5 -6.61 -2.64 -11.63
CA GLN A 5 -6.49 -3.97 -11.05
C GLN A 5 -7.49 -4.16 -9.90
N VAL A 6 -8.12 -5.33 -9.85
CA VAL A 6 -9.05 -5.77 -8.81
C VAL A 6 -8.73 -7.21 -8.44
N PHE A 7 -8.75 -7.52 -7.14
CA PHE A 7 -8.52 -8.88 -6.65
C PHE A 7 -9.82 -9.54 -6.24
N GLY A 8 -9.91 -10.86 -6.44
CA GLY A 8 -11.13 -11.63 -6.18
C GLY A 8 -10.86 -13.06 -5.72
N LYS A 9 -11.92 -13.71 -5.23
CA LYS A 9 -11.87 -15.09 -4.71
C LYS A 9 -12.30 -16.16 -5.71
N ASN A 10 -13.07 -15.80 -6.74
CA ASN A 10 -13.77 -16.75 -7.59
C ASN A 10 -13.47 -16.51 -9.08
N PHE A 11 -12.69 -17.41 -9.69
CA PHE A 11 -12.38 -17.35 -11.13
C PHE A 11 -13.61 -17.50 -11.99
N ARG A 12 -14.55 -18.40 -11.63
CA ARG A 12 -15.73 -18.64 -12.44
C ARG A 12 -16.59 -17.39 -12.58
N GLY A 13 -16.91 -16.73 -11.46
CA GLY A 13 -17.69 -15.50 -11.47
C GLY A 13 -16.99 -14.36 -12.24
N CYS A 14 -15.66 -14.27 -12.13
CA CYS A 14 -14.88 -13.28 -12.89
C CYS A 14 -14.90 -13.58 -14.40
N LEU A 15 -14.72 -14.84 -14.79
CA LEU A 15 -14.71 -15.26 -16.19
C LEU A 15 -16.09 -15.19 -16.83
N ASP A 16 -17.17 -15.47 -16.10
CA ASP A 16 -18.52 -15.25 -16.61
C ASP A 16 -18.71 -13.75 -16.93
N TYR A 17 -18.37 -12.87 -15.98
CA TYR A 17 -18.43 -11.43 -16.19
C TYR A 17 -17.62 -10.95 -17.42
N VAL A 18 -16.45 -11.55 -17.66
CA VAL A 18 -15.55 -11.18 -18.75
C VAL A 18 -15.93 -11.82 -20.08
N LEU A 19 -16.37 -13.07 -20.14
CA LEU A 19 -16.49 -13.80 -21.41
C LEU A 19 -17.92 -13.95 -21.92
N THR A 20 -18.94 -13.78 -21.08
CA THR A 20 -20.35 -14.00 -21.51
C THR A 20 -21.06 -12.71 -21.91
N LYS A 21 -20.37 -11.57 -21.88
CA LYS A 21 -20.94 -10.28 -22.25
C LYS A 21 -21.14 -10.21 -23.77
N ALA A 22 -22.23 -9.60 -24.22
CA ALA A 22 -22.47 -9.40 -25.65
C ALA A 22 -21.30 -8.61 -26.28
N GLY A 23 -20.71 -9.15 -27.35
CA GLY A 23 -19.55 -8.56 -28.03
C GLY A 23 -18.20 -8.85 -27.37
N ALA A 24 -18.13 -9.65 -26.31
CA ALA A 24 -16.85 -10.09 -25.73
C ALA A 24 -16.12 -11.04 -26.69
N ARG A 25 -14.84 -10.79 -26.94
CA ARG A 25 -13.98 -11.61 -27.80
C ARG A 25 -12.78 -12.12 -27.02
N LEU A 26 -12.61 -13.44 -26.98
CA LEU A 26 -11.41 -14.07 -26.41
C LEU A 26 -10.24 -13.84 -27.36
N ILE A 27 -9.20 -13.14 -26.90
CA ILE A 27 -8.00 -12.82 -27.71
C ILE A 27 -6.93 -13.89 -27.54
N GLY A 28 -6.74 -14.38 -26.31
CA GLY A 28 -5.80 -15.47 -26.06
C GLY A 28 -5.65 -15.82 -24.58
N SER A 29 -4.97 -16.93 -24.33
CA SER A 29 -4.63 -17.41 -22.99
C SER A 29 -3.36 -18.27 -23.05
N ASN A 30 -2.78 -18.60 -21.91
CA ASN A 30 -1.76 -19.66 -21.80
C ASN A 30 -2.34 -20.99 -21.26
N MET A 31 -3.65 -21.20 -21.43
CA MET A 31 -4.41 -22.36 -21.00
C MET A 31 -5.13 -23.01 -22.19
N ILE A 32 -5.63 -24.23 -22.01
CA ILE A 32 -6.28 -25.01 -23.08
C ILE A 32 -7.76 -24.61 -23.23
N GLY A 33 -8.42 -24.34 -22.11
CA GLY A 33 -9.84 -24.03 -22.05
C GLY A 33 -10.20 -22.72 -22.76
N THR A 34 -11.41 -22.69 -23.31
CA THR A 34 -11.96 -21.50 -24.01
C THR A 34 -13.29 -21.02 -23.41
N THR A 35 -13.87 -21.79 -22.49
CA THR A 35 -15.13 -21.45 -21.81
C THR A 35 -14.86 -21.00 -20.37
N PRO A 36 -15.74 -20.18 -19.77
CA PRO A 36 -15.62 -19.82 -18.35
C PRO A 36 -15.50 -21.04 -17.42
N THR A 37 -16.19 -22.15 -17.75
CA THR A 37 -16.13 -23.39 -16.97
C THR A 37 -14.75 -24.03 -17.01
N SER A 38 -14.24 -24.27 -18.23
CA SER A 38 -12.97 -24.97 -18.43
C SER A 38 -11.80 -24.14 -17.90
N LEU A 39 -11.79 -22.83 -18.19
CA LEU A 39 -10.77 -21.91 -17.71
C LEU A 39 -10.76 -21.80 -16.19
N ALA A 40 -11.92 -21.72 -15.54
CA ALA A 40 -11.99 -21.69 -14.07
C ALA A 40 -11.43 -22.97 -13.44
N ALA A 41 -11.72 -24.13 -14.04
CA ALA A 41 -11.17 -25.40 -13.57
C ALA A 41 -9.64 -25.41 -13.66
N GLU A 42 -9.07 -25.02 -14.81
CA GLU A 42 -7.61 -24.92 -15.00
C GLU A 42 -6.96 -23.92 -14.04
N PHE A 43 -7.57 -22.75 -13.83
CA PHE A 43 -7.09 -21.77 -12.86
C PHE A 43 -7.06 -22.34 -11.44
N ASN A 44 -8.12 -23.03 -11.03
CA ASN A 44 -8.23 -23.59 -9.69
C ASN A 44 -7.21 -24.71 -9.43
N LEU A 45 -6.82 -25.49 -10.46
CA LEU A 45 -5.78 -26.51 -10.32
C LEU A 45 -4.45 -25.92 -9.81
N VAL A 46 -4.09 -24.72 -10.28
CA VAL A 46 -2.87 -24.03 -9.84
C VAL A 46 -3.12 -23.23 -8.57
N ALA A 47 -4.26 -22.55 -8.46
CA ALA A 47 -4.58 -21.74 -7.27
C ALA A 47 -4.56 -22.58 -5.98
N ASN A 48 -5.06 -23.82 -6.05
CA ASN A 48 -5.10 -24.76 -4.92
C ASN A 48 -3.72 -25.27 -4.49
N ARG A 49 -2.64 -24.96 -5.23
CA ARG A 49 -1.26 -25.25 -4.80
C ARG A 49 -0.79 -24.32 -3.69
N SER A 50 -1.47 -23.19 -3.46
CA SER A 50 -1.14 -22.27 -2.37
C SER A 50 -2.17 -22.37 -1.24
N GLN A 51 -1.70 -22.68 -0.03
CA GLN A 51 -2.57 -22.72 1.16
C GLN A 51 -2.82 -21.34 1.78
N ARG A 52 -2.11 -20.30 1.34
CA ARG A 52 -2.18 -18.94 1.92
C ARG A 52 -2.97 -17.93 1.08
N VAL A 53 -3.27 -18.26 -0.17
CA VAL A 53 -3.88 -17.29 -1.09
C VAL A 53 -5.35 -17.08 -0.78
N GLU A 54 -5.69 -15.92 -0.22
CA GLU A 54 -7.10 -15.58 0.04
C GLU A 54 -7.82 -15.04 -1.23
N TYR A 55 -7.07 -14.37 -2.10
CA TYR A 55 -7.59 -13.74 -3.32
C TYR A 55 -6.75 -14.13 -4.54
N PRO A 56 -6.95 -15.33 -5.12
CA PRO A 56 -6.13 -15.84 -6.22
C PRO A 56 -6.41 -15.13 -7.55
N VAL A 57 -7.58 -14.50 -7.73
CA VAL A 57 -7.94 -13.83 -8.98
C VAL A 57 -7.33 -12.44 -9.01
N CYS A 58 -6.61 -12.12 -10.08
CA CYS A 58 -6.21 -10.78 -10.45
C CYS A 58 -6.90 -10.38 -11.76
N HIS A 59 -7.84 -9.43 -11.69
CA HIS A 59 -8.52 -8.88 -12.84
C HIS A 59 -7.98 -7.48 -13.16
N ILE A 60 -7.43 -7.30 -14.35
CA ILE A 60 -6.91 -6.04 -14.84
C ILE A 60 -7.75 -5.59 -16.03
N SER A 61 -8.36 -4.42 -15.93
CA SER A 61 -9.01 -3.74 -17.06
C SER A 61 -8.02 -2.74 -17.66
N LEU A 62 -7.72 -2.88 -18.95
CA LEU A 62 -6.80 -2.05 -19.72
C LEU A 62 -7.59 -1.27 -20.77
N SER A 63 -7.55 0.05 -20.70
CA SER A 63 -8.21 0.95 -21.64
C SER A 63 -7.18 1.76 -22.42
N PRO A 64 -6.95 1.46 -23.71
CA PRO A 64 -6.08 2.24 -24.58
C PRO A 64 -6.61 3.67 -24.75
N HIS A 65 -5.76 4.59 -25.25
CA HIS A 65 -6.27 5.89 -25.69
C HIS A 65 -7.25 5.68 -26.86
N PRO A 66 -8.31 6.51 -27.03
CA PRO A 66 -9.25 6.38 -28.15
C PRO A 66 -8.64 6.42 -29.57
N ASP A 67 -7.41 6.91 -29.67
CA ASP A 67 -6.67 7.02 -30.94
C ASP A 67 -5.66 5.88 -31.11
N ASP A 68 -5.41 5.08 -30.06
CA ASP A 68 -4.55 3.91 -30.13
C ASP A 68 -5.37 2.72 -30.65
N GLN A 69 -4.76 1.91 -31.51
CA GLN A 69 -5.29 0.61 -31.91
C GLN A 69 -4.33 -0.48 -31.45
N LEU A 70 -4.86 -1.45 -30.71
CA LEU A 70 -4.14 -2.64 -30.26
C LEU A 70 -4.72 -3.86 -30.96
N GLU A 71 -4.16 -4.19 -32.11
CA GLU A 71 -4.44 -5.44 -32.81
C GLU A 71 -4.05 -6.65 -31.94
N ASP A 72 -4.69 -7.80 -32.17
CA ASP A 72 -4.57 -9.00 -31.32
C ASP A 72 -3.11 -9.39 -31.01
N ASN A 73 -2.24 -9.41 -32.02
CA ASN A 73 -0.82 -9.76 -31.84
C ASN A 73 -0.10 -8.75 -30.94
N LYS A 74 -0.36 -7.45 -31.15
CA LYS A 74 0.19 -6.37 -30.33
C LYS A 74 -0.35 -6.42 -28.91
N ALA A 75 -1.64 -6.71 -28.75
CA ALA A 75 -2.30 -6.86 -27.45
C ALA A 75 -1.75 -8.05 -26.65
N LEU A 76 -1.51 -9.19 -27.30
CA LEU A 76 -0.91 -10.37 -26.68
C LEU A 76 0.54 -10.11 -26.26
N ALA A 77 1.34 -9.48 -27.11
CA ALA A 77 2.71 -9.09 -26.77
C ALA A 77 2.74 -8.08 -25.61
N PHE A 78 1.86 -7.08 -25.65
CA PHE A 78 1.71 -6.09 -24.58
C PHE A 78 1.37 -6.75 -23.24
N VAL A 79 0.40 -7.66 -23.24
CA VAL A 79 -0.04 -8.36 -22.02
C VAL A 79 1.04 -9.26 -21.46
N ARG A 80 1.80 -9.97 -22.31
CA ARG A 80 2.93 -10.80 -21.85
C ARG A 80 3.99 -9.95 -21.14
N ARG A 81 4.41 -8.84 -21.77
CA ARG A 81 5.35 -7.90 -21.14
C ARG A 81 4.78 -7.28 -19.87
N CYS A 82 3.49 -6.91 -19.88
CA CYS A 82 2.82 -6.40 -18.68
C CYS A 82 2.83 -7.39 -17.52
N LEU A 83 2.52 -8.67 -17.77
CA LEU A 83 2.59 -9.72 -16.76
C LEU A 83 4.02 -9.94 -16.25
N GLU A 84 5.04 -9.84 -17.10
CA GLU A 84 6.44 -9.90 -16.69
C GLU A 84 6.82 -8.76 -15.73
N GLU A 85 6.52 -7.51 -16.10
CA GLU A 85 6.86 -6.33 -15.30
C GLU A 85 6.15 -6.30 -13.93
N ILE A 86 4.95 -6.89 -13.82
CA ILE A 86 4.22 -6.98 -12.55
C ILE A 86 4.49 -8.28 -11.77
N GLY A 87 5.49 -9.07 -12.17
CA GLY A 87 5.92 -10.29 -11.47
C GLY A 87 4.98 -11.49 -11.65
N MET A 88 4.15 -11.49 -12.69
CA MET A 88 3.19 -12.54 -13.04
C MET A 88 3.59 -13.33 -14.30
N LYS A 89 4.86 -13.31 -14.69
CA LYS A 89 5.41 -14.03 -15.86
C LYS A 89 4.98 -15.51 -15.92
N TYR A 90 5.07 -16.21 -14.79
CA TYR A 90 4.81 -17.64 -14.68
C TYR A 90 3.38 -17.97 -14.22
N CYS A 91 2.47 -16.98 -14.27
CA CYS A 91 1.09 -17.16 -13.87
C CYS A 91 0.20 -17.57 -15.05
N GLN A 92 -0.91 -18.26 -14.76
CA GLN A 92 -1.96 -18.47 -15.75
C GLN A 92 -2.65 -17.14 -16.06
N TRP A 93 -3.09 -16.93 -17.29
CA TRP A 93 -3.81 -15.74 -17.70
C TRP A 93 -4.73 -15.98 -18.89
N VAL A 94 -5.74 -15.12 -19.02
CA VAL A 94 -6.62 -15.01 -20.18
C VAL A 94 -6.90 -13.55 -20.49
N LEU A 95 -6.96 -13.22 -21.78
CA LEU A 95 -7.20 -11.88 -22.30
C LEU A 95 -8.47 -11.89 -23.16
N ALA A 96 -9.39 -10.98 -22.84
CA ALA A 96 -10.58 -10.73 -23.64
C ALA A 96 -10.70 -9.25 -24.00
N GLU A 97 -11.31 -8.96 -25.13
CA GLU A 97 -11.62 -7.62 -25.62
C GLU A 97 -13.13 -7.36 -25.53
N HIS A 98 -13.49 -6.18 -25.04
CA HIS A 98 -14.86 -5.64 -24.99
C HIS A 98 -14.90 -4.29 -25.73
N THR A 99 -16.03 -3.96 -26.35
CA THR A 99 -16.24 -2.68 -27.08
C THR A 99 -17.37 -1.82 -26.51
N ASP A 100 -17.96 -2.20 -25.38
CA ASP A 100 -19.18 -1.59 -24.83
C ASP A 100 -18.96 -0.26 -24.08
N THR A 101 -17.74 0.28 -24.09
CA THR A 101 -17.47 1.58 -23.48
C THR A 101 -17.48 2.66 -24.54
N GLN A 102 -18.14 3.80 -24.27
CA GLN A 102 -18.16 4.95 -25.18
C GLN A 102 -17.22 6.06 -24.73
N THR A 103 -16.63 6.76 -25.69
CA THR A 103 -15.93 8.03 -25.50
C THR A 103 -16.93 9.16 -25.17
N PRO A 104 -16.48 10.32 -24.64
CA PRO A 104 -17.35 11.49 -24.45
C PRO A 104 -18.04 11.97 -25.73
N LYS A 105 -17.52 11.59 -26.91
CA LYS A 105 -18.10 11.89 -28.22
C LYS A 105 -19.03 10.76 -28.75
N GLY A 106 -19.37 9.78 -27.92
CA GLY A 106 -20.30 8.69 -28.25
C GLY A 106 -19.71 7.55 -29.09
N LYS A 107 -18.41 7.57 -29.40
CA LYS A 107 -17.74 6.48 -30.15
C LYS A 107 -17.40 5.32 -29.23
N ASP A 108 -17.74 4.10 -29.63
CA ASP A 108 -17.31 2.86 -28.94
C ASP A 108 -15.78 2.75 -28.92
N ARG A 109 -15.23 2.32 -27.79
CA ARG A 109 -13.79 2.12 -27.59
C ARG A 109 -13.50 0.69 -27.12
N PRO A 110 -12.55 -0.01 -27.76
CA PRO A 110 -12.10 -1.31 -27.28
C PRO A 110 -11.39 -1.13 -25.93
N HIS A 111 -11.61 -2.09 -25.05
CA HIS A 111 -10.86 -2.24 -23.81
C HIS A 111 -10.67 -3.72 -23.53
N PHE A 112 -9.59 -4.03 -22.81
CA PHE A 112 -9.17 -5.39 -22.59
C PHE A 112 -9.35 -5.77 -21.12
N HIS A 113 -9.81 -6.98 -20.90
CA HIS A 113 -9.88 -7.63 -19.60
C HIS A 113 -8.85 -8.75 -19.55
N LEU A 114 -7.83 -8.55 -18.73
CA LEU A 114 -6.83 -9.54 -18.41
C LEU A 114 -7.19 -10.17 -17.06
N VAL A 115 -7.47 -11.47 -17.04
CA VAL A 115 -7.65 -12.24 -15.82
C VAL A 115 -6.44 -13.12 -15.63
N ALA A 116 -5.74 -12.98 -14.51
CA ALA A 116 -4.55 -13.76 -14.18
C ALA A 116 -4.71 -14.45 -12.83
N ASN A 117 -4.07 -15.60 -12.68
CA ASN A 117 -3.90 -16.27 -11.40
C ASN A 117 -2.73 -15.63 -10.65
N ARG A 118 -2.89 -15.33 -9.37
CA ARG A 118 -1.78 -14.84 -8.55
C ARG A 118 -0.85 -15.94 -8.07
N VAL A 119 -1.24 -17.19 -8.19
CA VAL A 119 -0.38 -18.33 -7.84
C VAL A 119 0.46 -18.70 -9.05
N GLN A 120 1.78 -18.71 -8.86
CA GLN A 120 2.73 -19.09 -9.90
C GLN A 120 2.64 -20.60 -10.18
N GLN A 121 2.74 -20.95 -11.46
CA GLN A 121 2.69 -22.35 -11.90
C GLN A 121 3.94 -23.14 -11.48
N THR A 122 5.07 -22.45 -11.32
CA THR A 122 6.37 -23.03 -11.00
C THR A 122 6.42 -23.54 -9.56
N ASP A 123 6.29 -22.64 -8.58
CA ASP A 123 6.55 -22.90 -7.17
C ASP A 123 5.29 -22.83 -6.28
N GLY A 124 4.13 -22.44 -6.84
CA GLY A 124 2.91 -22.24 -6.06
C GLY A 124 2.97 -21.02 -5.12
N LYS A 125 4.00 -20.17 -5.23
CA LYS A 125 4.05 -18.90 -4.48
C LYS A 125 3.03 -17.92 -5.06
N THR A 126 2.51 -17.07 -4.17
CA THR A 126 1.52 -16.06 -4.55
C THR A 126 2.21 -14.72 -4.80
N VAL A 127 1.96 -14.11 -5.96
CA VAL A 127 2.41 -12.75 -6.27
C VAL A 127 1.75 -11.77 -5.29
N ASN A 128 2.57 -11.02 -4.57
CA ASN A 128 2.11 -10.07 -3.56
C ASN A 128 1.24 -8.97 -4.22
N SER A 129 0.12 -8.65 -3.59
CA SER A 129 -0.78 -7.58 -4.03
C SER A 129 -0.42 -6.20 -3.46
N TRP A 130 0.57 -6.14 -2.57
CA TRP A 130 1.08 -4.88 -2.02
C TRP A 130 1.67 -4.00 -3.12
N LYS A 131 1.34 -2.71 -3.13
CA LYS A 131 1.73 -1.71 -4.16
C LYS A 131 1.38 -2.05 -5.62
N SER A 132 0.68 -3.13 -5.88
CA SER A 132 0.24 -3.61 -7.20
C SER A 132 -0.36 -2.55 -8.12
N LYS A 133 -1.15 -1.60 -7.60
CA LYS A 133 -1.63 -0.43 -8.38
C LYS A 133 -0.49 0.43 -8.93
N ARG A 134 0.49 0.76 -8.09
CA ARG A 134 1.64 1.60 -8.46
C ARG A 134 2.53 0.85 -9.45
N ASP A 135 2.75 -0.43 -9.23
CA ASP A 135 3.64 -1.24 -10.07
C ASP A 135 3.00 -1.50 -11.44
N LEU A 136 1.70 -1.78 -11.49
CA LEU A 136 0.94 -1.80 -12.74
C LEU A 136 1.03 -0.45 -13.46
N GLU A 137 0.79 0.67 -12.76
CA GLU A 137 0.83 1.98 -13.41
C GLU A 137 2.22 2.32 -13.97
N LYS A 138 3.30 2.00 -13.24
CA LYS A 138 4.68 2.13 -13.73
C LYS A 138 4.93 1.26 -14.97
N ALA A 139 4.54 -0.02 -14.92
CA ALA A 139 4.67 -0.94 -16.04
C ALA A 139 3.94 -0.39 -17.27
N LEU A 140 2.71 0.11 -17.11
CA LEU A 140 1.94 0.68 -18.22
C LEU A 140 2.60 1.93 -18.82
N ARG A 141 3.23 2.80 -18.02
CA ARG A 141 3.99 3.95 -18.54
C ARG A 141 5.19 3.53 -19.38
N GLN A 142 5.91 2.50 -18.95
CA GLN A 142 7.04 1.96 -19.71
C GLN A 142 6.55 1.29 -21.00
N LEU A 143 5.50 0.48 -20.92
CA LEU A 143 4.96 -0.25 -22.06
C LEU A 143 4.28 0.68 -23.08
N GLU A 144 3.76 1.83 -22.66
CA GLU A 144 3.29 2.85 -23.60
C GLU A 144 4.40 3.29 -24.55
N LEU A 145 5.64 3.44 -24.06
CA LEU A 145 6.79 3.78 -24.90
C LEU A 145 7.23 2.58 -25.76
N GLU A 146 7.33 1.39 -25.15
CA GLU A 146 7.77 0.16 -25.85
C GLU A 146 6.85 -0.22 -27.02
N PHE A 147 5.54 0.00 -26.85
CA PHE A 147 4.51 -0.37 -27.83
C PHE A 147 4.01 0.81 -28.66
N ASP A 148 4.66 1.98 -28.62
CA ASP A 148 4.26 3.18 -29.36
C ASP A 148 2.77 3.51 -29.17
N LEU A 149 2.36 3.60 -27.91
CA LEU A 149 1.02 4.00 -27.47
C LEU A 149 1.07 5.40 -26.86
N LYS A 150 -0.05 6.11 -26.89
CA LYS A 150 -0.09 7.45 -26.29
C LYS A 150 0.20 7.42 -24.78
N PRO A 151 1.22 8.16 -24.33
CA PRO A 151 1.55 8.24 -22.92
C PRO A 151 0.41 8.86 -22.12
N VAL A 152 0.10 8.28 -20.96
CA VAL A 152 -0.87 8.84 -20.02
C VAL A 152 -0.14 9.34 -18.79
N LYS A 153 -0.52 10.51 -18.26
CA LYS A 153 0.09 11.01 -17.02
C LYS A 153 -0.20 10.05 -15.87
N PRO A 154 0.79 9.72 -15.03
CA PRO A 154 0.55 8.94 -13.82
C PRO A 154 -0.49 9.59 -12.91
N SER A 155 -1.23 8.77 -12.16
CA SER A 155 -2.32 9.20 -11.29
C SER A 155 -1.85 10.09 -10.14
N TRP A 156 -0.61 9.92 -9.68
CA TRP A 156 0.04 10.79 -8.69
C TRP A 156 0.56 12.12 -9.26
N GLU A 157 0.61 12.26 -10.59
CA GLU A 157 0.97 13.51 -11.28
C GLU A 157 -0.26 14.29 -11.76
N THR A 158 -1.44 13.70 -11.66
CA THR A 158 -2.68 14.34 -12.09
C THR A 158 -3.04 15.46 -11.10
N ALA A 159 -3.05 16.71 -11.59
CA ALA A 159 -3.39 17.90 -10.81
C ALA A 159 -4.74 17.73 -10.10
N ARG A 160 -5.77 17.35 -10.88
CA ARG A 160 -7.13 17.13 -10.41
C ARG A 160 -7.59 15.70 -10.67
N SER A 161 -7.81 14.95 -9.59
CA SER A 161 -8.22 13.55 -9.70
C SER A 161 -9.69 13.45 -10.12
N ALA A 162 -9.98 12.67 -11.16
CA ALA A 162 -11.35 12.47 -11.65
C ALA A 162 -12.24 11.74 -10.62
N PRO A 163 -13.59 11.90 -10.69
CA PRO A 163 -14.52 11.08 -9.94
C PRO A 163 -14.32 9.58 -10.23
N ASN A 164 -14.66 8.73 -9.26
CA ASN A 164 -14.61 7.29 -9.49
C ASN A 164 -15.81 6.83 -10.34
N THR A 165 -15.70 5.65 -10.94
CA THR A 165 -16.74 5.08 -11.81
C THR A 165 -18.12 5.00 -11.17
N GLY A 166 -18.19 4.76 -9.85
CA GLY A 166 -19.46 4.73 -9.13
C GLY A 166 -20.10 6.12 -9.01
N GLN A 167 -19.29 7.14 -8.75
CA GLN A 167 -19.73 8.54 -8.70
C GLN A 167 -20.24 9.01 -10.07
N GLU A 168 -19.54 8.69 -11.15
CA GLU A 168 -19.98 9.01 -12.52
C GLU A 168 -21.27 8.29 -12.91
N ARG A 169 -21.36 6.99 -12.63
CA ARG A 169 -22.58 6.20 -12.91
C ARG A 169 -23.78 6.71 -12.12
N ARG A 170 -23.57 7.05 -10.84
CA ARG A 170 -24.61 7.68 -10.00
C ARG A 170 -25.08 8.97 -10.65
N TYR A 171 -24.16 9.88 -10.97
CA TYR A 171 -24.47 11.19 -11.53
C TYR A 171 -25.21 11.05 -12.88
N ARG A 172 -24.74 10.19 -13.78
CA ARG A 172 -25.38 9.95 -15.08
C ARG A 172 -26.80 9.43 -14.93
N ARG A 173 -27.01 8.39 -14.11
CA ARG A 173 -28.35 7.84 -13.84
C ARG A 173 -29.27 8.92 -13.26
N GLU A 174 -28.79 9.66 -12.28
CA GLU A 174 -29.55 10.71 -11.61
C GLU A 174 -29.86 11.91 -12.52
N LYS A 175 -28.99 12.18 -13.50
CA LYS A 175 -29.21 13.17 -14.56
C LYS A 175 -30.28 12.70 -15.54
N GLU A 176 -30.19 11.46 -16.02
CA GLU A 176 -31.21 10.83 -16.88
C GLU A 176 -32.59 10.81 -16.19
N GLU A 177 -32.65 10.45 -14.91
CA GLU A 177 -33.89 10.50 -14.10
C GLU A 177 -34.48 11.94 -14.03
N TYR A 178 -33.64 12.95 -13.85
CA TYR A 178 -34.05 14.36 -13.81
C TYR A 178 -34.55 14.84 -15.19
N GLU A 179 -33.78 14.60 -16.25
CA GLU A 179 -34.15 14.99 -17.62
C GLU A 179 -35.44 14.31 -18.07
N ALA A 180 -35.62 13.02 -17.76
CA ALA A 180 -36.87 12.30 -18.00
C ALA A 180 -38.05 12.94 -17.24
N THR A 181 -37.83 13.36 -15.99
CA THR A 181 -38.85 14.05 -15.19
C THR A 181 -39.21 15.40 -15.81
N GLN A 182 -38.22 16.20 -16.22
CA GLN A 182 -38.46 17.50 -16.86
C GLN A 182 -39.18 17.35 -18.20
N ASN A 183 -38.79 16.38 -19.02
CA ASN A 183 -39.45 16.11 -20.30
C ASN A 183 -40.91 15.66 -20.10
N TYR A 184 -41.17 14.78 -19.11
CA TYR A 184 -42.54 14.37 -18.77
C TYR A 184 -43.40 15.54 -18.28
N LEU A 185 -42.88 16.36 -17.36
CA LEU A 185 -43.59 17.54 -16.86
C LEU A 185 -43.86 18.55 -17.97
N LYS A 186 -42.87 18.78 -18.85
CA LYS A 186 -43.02 19.65 -20.02
C LYS A 186 -44.11 19.12 -20.97
N ALA A 187 -44.11 17.83 -21.28
CA ALA A 187 -45.16 17.20 -22.08
C ALA A 187 -46.54 17.33 -21.42
N CYS A 188 -46.64 17.18 -20.10
CA CYS A 188 -47.92 17.35 -19.38
C CYS A 188 -48.46 18.80 -19.47
N VAL A 189 -47.60 19.81 -19.53
CA VAL A 189 -47.99 21.22 -19.66
C VAL A 189 -48.30 21.55 -21.14
N GLU A 190 -47.59 20.96 -22.09
CA GLU A 190 -47.79 21.20 -23.52
C GLU A 190 -49.03 20.46 -24.10
N ASP A 191 -49.41 19.30 -23.54
CA ASP A 191 -50.54 18.45 -23.99
C ASP A 191 -51.89 18.78 -23.32
N GLU A 192 -52.07 19.95 -22.71
CA GLU A 192 -53.39 20.42 -22.24
C GLU A 192 -54.48 20.46 -23.35
N ALA A 193 -54.09 20.21 -24.62
CA ALA A 193 -54.97 20.15 -25.79
C ALA A 193 -55.39 18.74 -26.27
N LYS A 194 -54.95 17.61 -25.69
CA LYS A 194 -55.35 16.26 -26.15
C LYS A 194 -55.67 15.26 -25.04
N THR A 195 -56.59 14.36 -25.35
CA THR A 195 -57.16 13.32 -24.48
C THR A 195 -56.12 12.51 -23.70
N ARG A 196 -56.45 12.23 -22.44
CA ARG A 196 -55.68 11.53 -21.40
C ARG A 196 -55.02 10.18 -21.78
N ASP A 197 -55.40 9.59 -22.92
CA ASP A 197 -54.93 8.30 -23.45
C ASP A 197 -53.62 8.41 -24.27
N SER A 198 -53.14 9.62 -24.59
CA SER A 198 -51.91 9.84 -25.39
C SER A 198 -50.69 10.28 -24.59
N LEU A 199 -50.78 10.41 -23.27
CA LEU A 199 -49.65 10.80 -22.43
C LEU A 199 -48.69 9.61 -22.25
N SER A 200 -47.39 9.85 -22.44
CA SER A 200 -46.35 8.86 -22.13
C SER A 200 -46.42 8.47 -20.65
N GLU A 201 -46.12 7.19 -20.33
CA GLU A 201 -46.11 6.73 -18.94
C GLU A 201 -45.09 7.54 -18.11
N PRO A 202 -45.44 7.92 -16.85
CA PRO A 202 -44.52 8.62 -15.99
C PRO A 202 -43.26 7.79 -15.73
N PRO A 203 -42.07 8.43 -15.63
CA PRO A 203 -40.84 7.71 -15.35
C PRO A 203 -40.92 7.02 -13.98
N LYS A 204 -40.40 5.79 -13.90
CA LYS A 204 -40.43 4.94 -12.69
C LYS A 204 -39.88 5.62 -11.43
N LYS A 205 -39.00 6.61 -11.60
CA LYS A 205 -38.43 7.39 -10.51
C LYS A 205 -38.39 8.85 -10.93
N MET A 206 -39.21 9.66 -10.27
CA MET A 206 -39.28 11.10 -10.51
C MET A 206 -38.25 11.84 -9.66
N ARG A 207 -37.65 12.87 -10.25
CA ARG A 207 -36.63 13.69 -9.60
C ARG A 207 -36.87 15.17 -9.90
N SER A 208 -37.22 15.92 -8.87
CA SER A 208 -37.60 17.33 -8.98
C SER A 208 -36.41 18.29 -9.07
N GLN A 209 -35.24 17.87 -8.58
CA GLN A 209 -34.02 18.67 -8.57
C GLN A 209 -32.89 18.02 -9.38
N PRO A 210 -32.02 18.83 -10.01
CA PRO A 210 -30.87 18.30 -10.75
C PRO A 210 -29.92 17.53 -9.82
N PRO A 211 -29.15 16.57 -10.34
CA PRO A 211 -28.14 15.87 -9.56
C PRO A 211 -27.07 16.81 -9.02
N GLU A 212 -26.84 16.73 -7.71
CA GLU A 212 -25.68 17.35 -7.08
C GLU A 212 -24.38 16.69 -7.56
N LEU A 213 -23.34 17.52 -7.68
CA LEU A 213 -21.99 17.04 -7.95
C LEU A 213 -21.49 16.16 -6.80
N SER A 214 -20.55 15.26 -7.07
CA SER A 214 -19.96 14.44 -6.01
C SER A 214 -19.20 15.32 -5.01
N ALA A 215 -19.19 14.94 -3.72
CA ALA A 215 -18.43 15.65 -2.67
C ALA A 215 -16.96 15.89 -3.06
N LYS A 216 -16.36 14.99 -3.83
CA LYS A 216 -15.01 15.15 -4.39
C LYS A 216 -14.90 16.38 -5.29
N VAL A 217 -15.85 16.54 -6.22
CA VAL A 217 -15.87 17.65 -7.17
C VAL A 217 -16.20 18.95 -6.44
N GLN A 218 -17.16 18.92 -5.52
CA GLN A 218 -17.49 20.08 -4.67
C GLN A 218 -16.28 20.58 -3.87
N LEU A 219 -15.53 19.67 -3.23
CA LEU A 219 -14.30 20.01 -2.52
C LEU A 219 -13.24 20.61 -3.44
N GLN A 220 -13.03 20.03 -4.62
CA GLN A 220 -12.07 20.55 -5.60
C GLN A 220 -12.46 21.96 -6.05
N ASP A 221 -13.72 22.19 -6.41
CA ASP A 221 -14.20 23.50 -6.85
C ASP A 221 -14.12 24.56 -5.75
N ALA A 222 -14.44 24.19 -4.50
CA ALA A 222 -14.35 25.09 -3.36
C ALA A 222 -12.89 25.48 -3.06
N ILE A 223 -11.97 24.51 -3.09
CA ILE A 223 -10.53 24.81 -2.91
C ILE A 223 -10.03 25.68 -4.06
N ASP A 224 -10.33 25.33 -5.30
CA ASP A 224 -9.92 26.09 -6.49
C ASP A 224 -10.44 27.54 -6.43
N ALA A 225 -11.68 27.75 -5.95
CA ALA A 225 -12.27 29.08 -5.77
C ALA A 225 -11.59 29.87 -4.64
N CYS A 226 -11.28 29.23 -3.51
CA CYS A 226 -10.57 29.88 -2.41
C CYS A 226 -9.14 30.26 -2.78
N THR A 227 -8.45 29.48 -3.60
CA THR A 227 -7.04 29.70 -3.93
C THR A 227 -6.83 30.53 -5.20
N GLN A 228 -7.82 31.30 -5.64
CA GLN A 228 -7.62 32.28 -6.72
C GLN A 228 -6.78 33.47 -6.25
N ASP A 229 -6.90 33.82 -4.97
CA ASP A 229 -6.12 34.86 -4.31
C ASP A 229 -4.95 34.24 -3.53
N LYS A 230 -3.88 35.02 -3.34
CA LYS A 230 -2.74 34.62 -2.51
C LYS A 230 -3.17 34.61 -1.05
N LEU A 231 -3.15 33.41 -0.43
CA LEU A 231 -3.58 33.19 0.95
C LEU A 231 -2.50 32.45 1.74
N THR A 232 -2.45 32.66 3.06
CA THR A 232 -1.74 31.74 3.95
C THR A 232 -2.55 30.46 4.14
N LEU A 233 -1.90 29.37 4.55
CA LEU A 233 -2.60 28.12 4.82
C LEU A 233 -3.67 28.25 5.90
N LEU A 234 -3.43 29.09 6.91
CA LEU A 234 -4.43 29.35 7.96
C LEU A 234 -5.68 30.04 7.39
N GLN A 235 -5.49 31.07 6.56
CA GLN A 235 -6.61 31.76 5.89
C GLN A 235 -7.39 30.82 4.97
N LEU A 236 -6.70 29.93 4.25
CA LEU A 236 -7.37 28.92 3.44
C LEU A 236 -8.25 27.99 4.30
N ILE A 237 -7.75 27.53 5.45
CA ILE A 237 -8.53 26.67 6.37
C ILE A 237 -9.78 27.42 6.86
N GLU A 238 -9.64 28.69 7.24
CA GLU A 238 -10.76 29.53 7.71
C GLU A 238 -11.80 29.78 6.61
N HIS A 239 -11.37 30.10 5.38
CA HIS A 239 -12.26 30.32 4.24
C HIS A 239 -13.04 29.05 3.87
N LEU A 240 -12.37 27.89 3.87
CA LEU A 240 -13.02 26.61 3.64
C LEU A 240 -14.02 26.28 4.75
N GLN A 241 -13.66 26.56 6.02
CA GLN A 241 -14.55 26.35 7.15
C GLN A 241 -15.81 27.22 7.05
N GLY A 242 -15.70 28.46 6.55
CA GLY A 242 -16.83 29.33 6.25
C GLY A 242 -17.80 28.77 5.20
N GLN A 243 -17.33 27.87 4.32
CA GLN A 243 -18.14 27.15 3.34
C GLN A 243 -18.63 25.77 3.85
N GLY A 244 -18.41 25.46 5.13
CA GLY A 244 -18.76 24.17 5.72
C GLY A 244 -17.79 23.04 5.38
N ILE A 245 -16.58 23.37 4.91
CA ILE A 245 -15.51 22.41 4.59
C ILE A 245 -14.45 22.46 5.68
N GLU A 246 -14.20 21.35 6.36
CA GLU A 246 -13.13 21.26 7.34
C GLU A 246 -11.83 20.80 6.67
N ALA A 247 -10.77 21.58 6.81
CA ALA A 247 -9.44 21.23 6.33
C ALA A 247 -8.49 20.95 7.51
N GLU A 248 -8.12 19.68 7.69
CA GLU A 248 -7.27 19.21 8.77
C GLU A 248 -5.84 18.95 8.28
N VAL A 249 -4.88 19.72 8.82
CA VAL A 249 -3.45 19.47 8.61
C VAL A 249 -2.96 18.42 9.60
N ILE A 250 -2.39 17.33 9.09
CA ILE A 250 -1.86 16.23 9.88
C ILE A 250 -0.37 16.45 10.09
N PHE A 251 0.06 16.47 11.36
CA PHE A 251 1.46 16.58 11.74
C PHE A 251 2.05 15.21 12.13
N THR A 252 3.35 15.04 11.91
CA THR A 252 4.15 13.95 12.46
C THR A 252 4.51 14.24 13.92
N ARG A 253 5.03 13.21 14.62
CA ARG A 253 5.57 13.36 15.99
C ARG A 253 6.71 14.39 16.08
N THR A 254 7.42 14.62 14.98
CA THR A 254 8.51 15.62 14.88
C THR A 254 8.01 17.00 14.45
N ASN A 255 6.71 17.27 14.58
CA ASN A 255 6.07 18.55 14.22
C ASN A 255 6.20 18.97 12.74
N LYS A 256 6.34 18.01 11.81
CA LYS A 256 6.32 18.28 10.37
C LYS A 256 4.98 17.93 9.77
N VAL A 257 4.54 18.64 8.73
CA VAL A 257 3.28 18.30 8.07
C VAL A 257 3.44 16.99 7.29
N ARG A 258 2.61 16.00 7.65
CA ARG A 258 2.46 14.72 6.95
C ARG A 258 1.53 14.86 5.75
N GLY A 259 0.50 15.69 5.85
CA GLY A 259 -0.46 15.92 4.77
C GLY A 259 -1.67 16.73 5.23
N ILE A 260 -2.65 16.87 4.33
CA ILE A 260 -3.90 17.59 4.58
C ILE A 260 -5.10 16.71 4.21
N VAL A 261 -6.17 16.83 4.96
CA VAL A 261 -7.42 16.08 4.78
C VAL A 261 -8.60 17.03 4.82
N TYR A 262 -9.52 16.86 3.87
CA TYR A 262 -10.71 17.67 3.72
C TYR A 262 -11.96 16.87 4.10
N ARG A 263 -12.93 17.54 4.72
CA ARG A 263 -14.21 16.96 5.11
C ARG A 263 -15.34 17.87 4.65
N LEU A 264 -16.34 17.29 4.00
CA LEU A 264 -17.58 17.95 3.61
C LEU A 264 -18.74 17.09 4.12
N GLY A 265 -19.43 17.58 5.16
CA GLY A 265 -20.38 16.78 5.93
C GLY A 265 -19.73 15.51 6.50
N ASP A 266 -20.32 14.35 6.25
CA ASP A 266 -19.81 13.06 6.74
C ASP A 266 -18.71 12.44 5.87
N VAL A 267 -18.34 13.08 4.75
CA VAL A 267 -17.42 12.51 3.76
C VAL A 267 -16.02 13.11 3.93
N ARG A 268 -15.01 12.24 3.96
CA ARG A 268 -13.60 12.59 4.17
C ARG A 268 -12.74 12.23 2.95
N PHE A 269 -11.89 13.14 2.51
CA PHE A 269 -10.91 12.93 1.43
C PHE A 269 -9.52 13.44 1.81
N SER A 270 -8.48 12.65 1.61
CA SER A 270 -7.11 13.17 1.67
C SER A 270 -6.78 14.01 0.44
N GLY A 271 -5.83 14.94 0.57
CA GLY A 271 -5.36 15.73 -0.57
C GLY A 271 -4.96 14.86 -1.78
N THR A 272 -4.26 13.74 -1.53
CA THR A 272 -3.88 12.79 -2.58
C THR A 272 -5.09 12.17 -3.32
N GLN A 273 -6.22 11.98 -2.63
CA GLN A 273 -7.45 11.48 -3.26
C GLN A 273 -8.13 12.53 -4.13
N LEU A 274 -7.99 13.82 -3.80
CA LEU A 274 -8.49 14.93 -4.59
C LEU A 274 -7.59 15.24 -5.80
N GLY A 275 -6.27 14.99 -5.69
CA GLY A 275 -5.30 15.19 -6.78
C GLY A 275 -4.04 15.90 -6.29
N LYS A 276 -3.02 15.98 -7.14
CA LYS A 276 -1.71 16.54 -6.76
C LYS A 276 -1.81 17.98 -6.25
N THR A 277 -2.64 18.81 -6.88
CA THR A 277 -2.87 20.21 -6.51
C THR A 277 -3.36 20.38 -5.08
N TYR A 278 -4.20 19.45 -4.62
CA TYR A 278 -4.86 19.52 -3.30
C TYR A 278 -4.06 18.82 -2.19
N THR A 279 -2.85 18.32 -2.49
CA THR A 279 -1.94 17.87 -1.45
C THR A 279 -1.33 19.06 -0.73
N PHE A 280 -0.87 18.88 0.51
CA PHE A 280 -0.25 19.97 1.26
C PHE A 280 0.88 20.68 0.46
N GLY A 281 1.82 19.91 -0.09
CA GLY A 281 2.88 20.48 -0.94
C GLY A 281 2.34 21.00 -2.29
N GLY A 282 1.24 20.43 -2.78
CA GLY A 282 0.56 20.89 -3.99
C GLY A 282 -0.06 22.26 -3.84
N LEU A 283 -0.64 22.58 -2.69
CA LEU A 283 -1.21 23.91 -2.41
C LEU A 283 -0.11 24.98 -2.47
N GLN A 284 1.05 24.71 -1.89
CA GLN A 284 2.19 25.63 -1.96
C GLN A 284 2.73 25.76 -3.39
N GLN A 285 2.86 24.64 -4.11
CA GLN A 285 3.51 24.62 -5.42
C GLN A 285 2.62 25.13 -6.56
N TYR A 286 1.32 24.84 -6.53
CA TYR A 286 0.42 25.02 -7.67
C TYR A 286 -0.66 26.09 -7.44
N THR A 287 -0.96 26.43 -6.20
CA THR A 287 -2.00 27.41 -5.85
C THR A 287 -1.45 28.59 -5.05
N ASP A 288 -0.13 28.75 -4.99
CA ASP A 288 0.61 29.84 -4.30
C ASP A 288 0.18 30.08 -2.84
N VAL A 289 -0.32 29.02 -2.17
CA VAL A 289 -0.70 29.09 -0.76
C VAL A 289 0.57 29.14 0.08
N ASP A 290 0.72 30.22 0.84
CA ASP A 290 1.90 30.43 1.65
C ASP A 290 1.81 29.66 2.97
N TYR A 291 2.91 29.00 3.34
CA TYR A 291 3.01 28.27 4.60
C TYR A 291 4.42 28.32 5.15
N GLU A 292 4.53 28.77 6.40
CA GLU A 292 5.78 28.83 7.15
C GLU A 292 5.60 28.11 8.49
N PRO A 293 6.40 27.06 8.80
CA PRO A 293 6.23 26.27 10.00
C PRO A 293 6.26 27.06 11.32
N GLU A 294 7.12 28.08 11.41
CA GLU A 294 7.29 28.87 12.65
C GLU A 294 6.11 29.81 12.89
N ARG A 295 5.52 30.33 11.81
CA ARG A 295 4.37 31.23 11.85
C ARG A 295 3.06 30.48 12.03
N ASP A 296 2.83 29.43 11.24
CA ASP A 296 1.50 28.88 11.03
C ASP A 296 1.18 27.68 11.94
N ASN A 297 2.19 26.90 12.38
CA ASN A 297 1.94 25.63 13.08
C ASN A 297 1.23 25.80 14.42
N ALA A 298 1.57 26.83 15.19
CA ALA A 298 0.95 27.07 16.49
C ALA A 298 -0.54 27.40 16.31
N ALA A 299 -0.86 28.29 15.38
CA ALA A 299 -2.23 28.71 15.08
C ALA A 299 -3.07 27.54 14.51
N ILE A 300 -2.54 26.79 13.54
CA ILE A 300 -3.24 25.64 12.95
C ILE A 300 -3.53 24.56 14.01
N LYS A 301 -2.59 24.31 14.93
CA LYS A 301 -2.81 23.37 16.04
C LYS A 301 -3.85 23.87 17.03
N ALA A 302 -3.82 25.14 17.39
CA ALA A 302 -4.80 25.74 18.29
C ALA A 302 -6.21 25.66 17.69
N LEU A 303 -6.35 25.97 16.41
CA LEU A 303 -7.61 25.83 15.66
C LEU A 303 -8.13 24.39 15.67
N ARG A 304 -7.24 23.41 15.45
CA ARG A 304 -7.59 21.98 15.55
C ARG A 304 -8.04 21.58 16.96
N GLN A 305 -7.37 22.08 18.01
CA GLN A 305 -7.72 21.77 19.39
C GLN A 305 -9.09 22.34 19.76
N GLN A 306 -9.37 23.59 19.37
CA GLN A 306 -10.69 24.21 19.56
C GLN A 306 -11.80 23.45 18.82
N GLN A 307 -11.53 22.94 17.62
CA GLN A 307 -12.47 22.11 16.87
C GLN A 307 -12.74 20.76 17.55
N LEU A 308 -11.73 20.13 18.15
CA LEU A 308 -11.89 18.89 18.92
C LEU A 308 -12.70 19.09 20.21
N GLU A 309 -12.53 20.24 20.86
CA GLU A 309 -13.27 20.61 22.08
C GLU A 309 -14.74 20.95 21.79
N THR A 310 -15.03 21.58 20.65
CA THR A 310 -16.40 21.91 20.21
C THR A 310 -17.16 20.71 19.62
N THR A 311 -16.46 19.76 18.98
CA THR A 311 -17.08 18.53 18.43
C THR A 311 -17.19 17.37 19.43
N GLY A 312 -16.63 17.54 20.64
CA GLY A 312 -16.53 16.52 21.69
C GLY A 312 -17.85 16.03 22.32
N LEU A 313 -19.02 16.54 21.92
CA LEU A 313 -20.31 16.08 22.45
C LEU A 313 -20.83 14.77 21.81
N PHE A 314 -20.19 14.25 20.75
CA PHE A 314 -20.55 12.96 20.14
C PHE A 314 -19.39 11.96 20.23
N ARG A 315 -19.22 11.40 21.43
CA ARG A 315 -18.26 10.31 21.70
C ARG A 315 -18.70 9.02 20.99
N LYS A 316 -17.82 8.48 20.15
CA LYS A 316 -17.86 7.08 19.70
C LYS A 316 -17.93 6.15 20.92
N LYS A 317 -18.90 5.24 20.93
CA LYS A 317 -18.91 4.05 21.79
C LYS A 317 -17.63 3.24 21.53
N THR A 318 -16.67 3.35 22.43
CA THR A 318 -15.77 2.25 22.76
C THR A 318 -16.23 1.69 24.11
N LYS A 319 -16.72 0.44 24.10
CA LYS A 319 -16.66 -0.43 25.29
C LYS A 319 -15.17 -0.55 25.63
N GLY A 320 -14.66 -0.31 26.83
CA GLY A 320 -15.26 -0.31 28.15
C GLY A 320 -14.31 -1.13 29.02
N LYS A 321 -13.50 -0.47 29.85
CA LYS A 321 -13.01 -0.97 31.14
C LYS A 321 -12.46 0.24 31.91
N GLU A 322 -13.19 0.56 32.97
CA GLU A 322 -12.91 1.64 33.91
C GLU A 322 -11.68 1.27 34.75
N GLU A 323 -10.70 2.18 34.79
CA GLU A 323 -9.70 2.23 35.86
C GLU A 323 -10.26 3.09 36.98
N LYS A 324 -10.33 2.55 38.20
CA LYS A 324 -10.63 3.31 39.41
C LYS A 324 -9.34 3.99 39.90
N GLU A 325 -9.38 5.32 40.00
CA GLU A 325 -8.37 6.11 40.71
C GLU A 325 -8.24 5.70 42.18
N VAL A 326 -6.99 5.55 42.64
CA VAL A 326 -6.63 5.59 44.07
C VAL A 326 -5.62 6.75 44.24
N PRO A 327 -5.81 7.67 45.19
CA PRO A 327 -4.93 8.82 45.35
C PRO A 327 -3.62 8.43 46.04
N LEU A 328 -2.49 8.85 45.49
CA LEU A 328 -1.17 8.79 46.16
C LEU A 328 -0.95 10.05 47.04
N PRO A 329 -0.35 9.92 48.22
CA PRO A 329 -0.06 11.03 49.12
C PRO A 329 1.13 11.87 48.64
N SER A 330 1.07 13.17 48.95
CA SER A 330 2.07 14.21 48.73
C SER A 330 3.34 14.06 49.60
N PRO A 331 4.44 14.76 49.28
CA PRO A 331 5.81 14.24 49.39
C PRO A 331 6.48 14.51 50.74
N SER A 332 7.50 13.71 51.08
CA SER A 332 8.46 14.02 52.15
C SER A 332 9.81 14.46 51.56
N PRO A 333 10.47 15.47 52.15
CA PRO A 333 11.59 16.18 51.54
C PRO A 333 12.91 15.59 52.00
N THR A 334 13.51 14.69 51.22
CA THR A 334 14.91 14.29 51.43
C THR A 334 15.48 13.59 50.20
N LEU A 335 15.48 14.26 49.04
CA LEU A 335 16.24 13.78 47.87
C LEU A 335 16.52 14.86 46.81
N GLU A 336 16.44 16.14 47.15
CA GLU A 336 16.77 17.23 46.21
C GLU A 336 18.28 17.45 46.03
N SER A 337 19.14 16.80 46.81
CA SER A 337 20.60 16.92 46.67
C SER A 337 21.25 15.83 45.82
N ASN A 338 20.53 14.75 45.47
CA ASN A 338 21.11 13.63 44.69
C ASN A 338 20.57 13.53 43.25
N ILE A 339 19.70 14.46 42.83
CA ILE A 339 19.12 14.48 41.48
C ILE A 339 19.98 15.30 40.50
N SER A 340 20.86 16.19 40.98
CA SER A 340 21.73 17.00 40.11
C SER A 340 23.01 16.28 39.63
N GLU A 341 23.45 15.22 40.32
CA GLU A 341 24.69 14.49 39.96
C GLU A 341 24.45 13.16 39.21
N LEU A 342 23.24 12.60 39.24
CA LEU A 342 22.91 11.39 38.47
C LEU A 342 22.30 11.66 37.08
N ASN A 343 22.09 12.94 36.72
CA ASN A 343 21.50 13.34 35.44
C ASN A 343 22.53 13.75 34.36
N GLN A 344 23.83 13.47 34.56
CA GLN A 344 24.92 13.75 33.60
C GLN A 344 25.32 12.57 32.70
N GLN A 345 24.53 11.50 32.64
CA GLN A 345 24.61 10.52 31.55
C GLN A 345 23.26 10.38 30.86
N SER A 346 22.75 11.52 30.37
CA SER A 346 21.73 11.55 29.33
C SER A 346 22.36 10.96 28.06
N MET A 347 21.85 9.81 27.60
CA MET A 347 22.20 9.23 26.31
C MET A 347 21.78 10.21 25.21
N VAL A 348 22.68 11.10 24.79
CA VAL A 348 22.51 11.90 23.59
C VAL A 348 22.46 10.93 22.41
N LEU A 349 21.29 10.77 21.80
CA LEU A 349 21.17 10.03 20.54
C LEU A 349 22.11 10.69 19.51
N PRO A 350 22.97 9.92 18.81
CA PRO A 350 23.87 10.48 17.81
C PRO A 350 23.11 11.31 16.78
N GLU A 351 23.66 12.44 16.36
CA GLU A 351 22.99 13.32 15.39
C GLU A 351 22.73 12.60 14.06
N LYS A 352 21.53 12.80 13.52
CA LYS A 352 21.07 12.13 12.30
C LYS A 352 21.60 12.86 11.06
N ASP A 353 22.38 12.16 10.25
CA ASP A 353 22.88 12.63 8.96
C ASP A 353 22.12 11.95 7.82
N LYS A 354 21.39 12.75 7.03
CA LYS A 354 20.60 12.26 5.89
C LYS A 354 21.45 11.95 4.66
N GLN A 355 22.59 12.61 4.50
CA GLN A 355 23.45 12.43 3.32
C GLN A 355 24.12 11.06 3.35
N LYS A 356 24.42 10.56 4.57
CA LYS A 356 25.08 9.27 4.80
C LYS A 356 24.12 8.08 4.82
N TRP A 357 22.80 8.31 4.70
CA TRP A 357 21.81 7.24 4.71
C TRP A 357 22.02 6.24 3.56
N LYS A 358 22.31 6.74 2.35
CA LYS A 358 22.54 5.89 1.18
C LYS A 358 23.69 4.91 1.41
N ASP A 359 24.78 5.37 2.01
CA ASP A 359 25.97 4.56 2.28
C ASP A 359 25.71 3.54 3.39
N VAL A 360 25.01 3.93 4.45
CA VAL A 360 24.59 3.01 5.52
C VAL A 360 23.67 1.92 4.98
N ARG A 361 22.68 2.28 4.17
CA ARG A 361 21.76 1.31 3.55
C ARG A 361 22.51 0.34 2.63
N LEU A 362 23.43 0.85 1.81
CA LEU A 362 24.25 0.01 0.93
C LEU A 362 25.12 -0.95 1.75
N ARG A 363 25.73 -0.46 2.84
CA ARG A 363 26.56 -1.28 3.74
C ARG A 363 25.77 -2.38 4.44
N LEU A 364 24.59 -2.06 4.97
CA LEU A 364 23.71 -3.05 5.61
C LEU A 364 23.32 -4.17 4.64
N SER A 365 23.13 -3.83 3.37
CA SER A 365 22.86 -4.81 2.32
C SER A 365 24.10 -5.61 1.92
N SER A 366 25.26 -4.97 1.74
CA SER A 366 26.46 -5.66 1.25
C SER A 366 27.18 -6.47 2.32
N GLU A 367 27.28 -5.96 3.55
CA GLU A 367 28.03 -6.61 4.63
C GLU A 367 27.18 -7.60 5.43
N TYR A 368 25.88 -7.34 5.55
CA TYR A 368 24.97 -8.14 6.38
C TYR A 368 23.81 -8.75 5.59
N GLY A 369 23.75 -8.54 4.26
CA GLY A 369 22.72 -9.15 3.40
C GLY A 369 21.30 -8.78 3.78
N LEU A 370 21.12 -7.70 4.54
CA LEU A 370 19.80 -7.21 4.88
C LEU A 370 19.16 -6.63 3.62
N PRO A 371 17.91 -6.99 3.28
CA PRO A 371 17.22 -6.43 2.13
C PRO A 371 17.21 -4.90 2.19
N PRO A 372 17.56 -4.19 1.10
CA PRO A 372 17.54 -2.74 1.05
C PRO A 372 16.17 -2.14 1.44
N GLU A 373 15.08 -2.86 1.12
CA GLU A 373 13.70 -2.49 1.43
C GLU A 373 13.43 -2.52 2.94
N LEU A 374 13.93 -3.54 3.64
CA LEU A 374 13.79 -3.66 5.09
C LEU A 374 14.50 -2.49 5.79
N SER A 375 15.71 -2.16 5.34
CA SER A 375 16.47 -1.02 5.86
C SER A 375 15.73 0.31 5.64
N GLU A 376 15.10 0.48 4.48
CA GLU A 376 14.30 1.68 4.17
C GLU A 376 13.06 1.78 5.06
N VAL A 377 12.34 0.67 5.27
CA VAL A 377 11.16 0.65 6.17
C VAL A 377 11.56 1.03 7.59
N LEU A 378 12.64 0.45 8.13
CA LEU A 378 13.14 0.81 9.46
C LEU A 378 13.56 2.28 9.53
N HIS A 379 14.06 2.86 8.43
CA HIS A 379 14.39 4.28 8.37
C HIS A 379 13.18 5.20 8.36
N GLU A 380 12.17 4.85 7.57
CA GLU A 380 10.89 5.58 7.49
C GLU A 380 10.15 5.57 8.83
N GLU A 381 10.17 4.43 9.55
CA GLU A 381 9.61 4.29 10.90
C GLU A 381 10.49 4.93 12.00
N GLY A 382 11.68 5.42 11.65
CA GLY A 382 12.61 6.07 12.58
C GLY A 382 13.25 5.09 13.56
N LEU A 383 13.29 3.80 13.22
CA LEU A 383 13.95 2.73 13.96
C LEU A 383 15.42 2.55 13.55
N LEU A 384 15.84 3.11 12.42
CA LEU A 384 17.20 3.03 11.90
C LEU A 384 17.59 4.35 11.22
N TYR A 385 18.79 4.87 11.48
CA TYR A 385 19.31 6.03 10.77
C TYR A 385 20.83 6.03 10.66
N ALA A 386 21.37 6.86 9.77
CA ALA A 386 22.81 7.11 9.70
C ALA A 386 23.20 8.24 10.63
N ASN A 387 24.22 8.02 11.48
CA ASN A 387 24.81 9.12 12.25
C ASN A 387 25.84 9.90 11.42
N GLU A 388 26.35 11.01 11.96
CA GLU A 388 27.41 11.80 11.34
C GLU A 388 28.72 11.04 11.10
N LYS A 389 28.96 9.91 11.76
CA LYS A 389 30.11 9.03 11.50
C LYS A 389 29.84 8.04 10.35
N GLY A 390 28.65 8.09 9.74
CA GLY A 390 28.23 7.18 8.69
C GLY A 390 27.93 5.76 9.19
N GLN A 391 27.62 5.61 10.48
CA GLN A 391 27.28 4.34 11.11
C GLN A 391 25.76 4.17 11.20
N ALA A 392 25.30 2.91 11.14
CA ALA A 392 23.92 2.54 11.41
C ALA A 392 23.61 2.73 12.90
N VAL A 393 22.59 3.52 13.22
CA VAL A 393 22.05 3.67 14.58
C VAL A 393 20.66 3.09 14.61
N PHE A 394 20.51 2.00 15.35
CA PHE A 394 19.22 1.38 15.63
C PHE A 394 18.62 2.01 16.89
N VAL A 395 17.40 2.51 16.77
CA VAL A 395 16.72 3.22 17.85
C VAL A 395 16.13 2.22 18.83
N LYS A 396 16.59 2.32 20.08
CA LYS A 396 16.05 1.54 21.19
C LYS A 396 14.73 2.13 21.66
N GLN A 397 13.78 1.27 22.00
CA GLN A 397 12.44 1.63 22.48
C GLN A 397 12.12 0.84 23.74
N PRO A 398 11.28 1.37 24.65
CA PRO A 398 10.79 0.62 25.80
C PRO A 398 9.91 -0.55 25.34
N ILE A 399 9.89 -1.63 26.12
CA ILE A 399 9.01 -2.78 25.91
C ILE A 399 8.05 -2.86 27.08
N GLY A 400 6.76 -2.71 26.82
CA GLY A 400 5.75 -2.63 27.89
C GLY A 400 6.03 -1.47 28.86
N ASN A 401 5.99 -1.77 30.16
CA ASN A 401 6.21 -0.78 31.23
C ASN A 401 7.68 -0.67 31.68
N GLN A 402 8.62 -1.21 30.92
CA GLN A 402 10.03 -1.18 31.31
C GLN A 402 10.68 0.19 31.05
N THR A 403 11.53 0.60 32.00
CA THR A 403 12.33 1.82 31.91
C THR A 403 13.52 1.69 30.96
N ASN A 404 14.06 0.47 30.83
CA ASN A 404 15.21 0.20 29.97
C ASN A 404 14.76 -0.06 28.54
N SER A 405 15.32 0.71 27.60
CA SER A 405 15.00 0.59 26.17
C SER A 405 15.92 -0.43 25.48
N ALA A 406 15.37 -1.21 24.56
CA ALA A 406 16.07 -2.20 23.75
C ALA A 406 15.67 -2.02 22.27
N PHE A 407 16.43 -2.60 21.33
CA PHE A 407 15.92 -2.69 19.96
C PHE A 407 15.04 -3.93 19.86
N TRP A 408 13.82 -3.80 19.37
CA TRP A 408 12.91 -4.93 19.23
C TRP A 408 11.95 -4.75 18.06
N LEU A 409 11.50 -5.87 17.52
CA LEU A 409 10.47 -5.98 16.49
C LEU A 409 9.54 -7.14 16.84
N ALA A 410 8.29 -7.06 16.45
CA ALA A 410 7.33 -8.13 16.71
C ALA A 410 6.41 -8.33 15.51
N THR A 411 6.08 -9.59 15.21
CA THR A 411 5.05 -9.92 14.22
C THR A 411 3.66 -9.61 14.77
N GLN A 412 2.67 -9.44 13.89
CA GLN A 412 1.29 -9.19 14.33
C GLN A 412 0.68 -10.37 15.08
N GLY A 413 -0.10 -10.08 16.12
CA GLY A 413 -0.81 -11.07 16.93
C GLY A 413 -0.39 -11.05 18.40
N GLU A 414 -0.98 -11.95 19.18
CA GLU A 414 -0.55 -12.21 20.55
C GLU A 414 0.78 -12.96 20.52
N ILE A 415 1.83 -12.35 21.08
CA ILE A 415 3.19 -12.91 21.06
C ILE A 415 3.23 -14.18 21.87
N LYS A 416 3.75 -15.25 21.26
CA LYS A 416 3.91 -16.58 21.88
C LYS A 416 5.36 -17.04 21.93
N ARG A 417 6.19 -16.47 21.06
CA ARG A 417 7.61 -16.82 20.93
C ARG A 417 8.48 -15.57 21.03
N ALA A 418 9.68 -15.70 21.57
CA ALA A 418 10.69 -14.65 21.51
C ALA A 418 12.07 -15.19 21.11
N ILE A 419 12.84 -14.37 20.41
CA ILE A 419 14.25 -14.60 20.11
C ILE A 419 15.05 -13.43 20.67
N VAL A 420 16.00 -13.72 21.56
CA VAL A 420 16.88 -12.74 22.19
C VAL A 420 18.26 -12.81 21.54
N THR A 421 18.79 -11.68 21.07
CA THR A 421 20.04 -11.58 20.29
C THR A 421 20.96 -10.47 20.80
N ASP A 422 22.24 -10.51 20.38
CA ASP A 422 23.26 -9.56 20.86
C ASP A 422 23.14 -8.17 20.23
N ASN A 423 22.64 -8.10 19.01
CA ASN A 423 22.55 -6.85 18.26
C ASN A 423 21.34 -6.86 17.29
N PRO A 424 20.95 -5.67 16.79
CA PRO A 424 19.80 -5.53 15.90
C PRO A 424 19.93 -6.30 14.58
N VAL A 425 21.13 -6.47 14.03
CA VAL A 425 21.34 -7.21 12.79
C VAL A 425 21.03 -8.69 13.00
N GLU A 426 21.43 -9.27 14.13
CA GLU A 426 21.05 -10.63 14.50
C GLU A 426 19.53 -10.80 14.64
N ALA A 427 18.86 -9.83 15.27
CA ALA A 427 17.40 -9.85 15.42
C ALA A 427 16.69 -9.80 14.05
N LEU A 428 17.19 -8.96 13.14
CA LEU A 428 16.66 -8.83 11.78
C LEU A 428 16.96 -10.10 10.95
N SER A 429 18.13 -10.69 11.11
CA SER A 429 18.51 -11.92 10.40
C SER A 429 17.64 -13.09 10.85
N ALA A 430 17.40 -13.23 12.15
CA ALA A 430 16.49 -14.24 12.70
C ALA A 430 15.06 -14.06 12.18
N MET A 431 14.58 -12.82 12.08
CA MET A 431 13.27 -12.50 11.51
C MET A 431 13.18 -12.90 10.02
N LEU A 432 14.21 -12.62 9.23
CA LEU A 432 14.26 -12.97 7.81
C LEU A 432 14.32 -14.49 7.59
N ILE A 433 15.05 -15.22 8.44
CA ILE A 433 15.09 -16.68 8.42
C ILE A 433 13.71 -17.26 8.75
N ASP A 434 13.05 -16.76 9.80
CA ASP A 434 11.69 -17.16 10.15
C ASP A 434 10.69 -16.88 9.00
N GLU A 435 10.83 -15.73 8.32
CA GLU A 435 10.01 -15.39 7.15
C GLU A 435 10.22 -16.39 6.00
N GLU A 436 11.47 -16.76 5.72
CA GLU A 436 11.82 -17.72 4.65
C GLU A 436 11.34 -19.15 4.97
N GLN A 437 11.49 -19.55 6.24
CA GLN A 437 10.99 -20.83 6.76
C GLN A 437 9.48 -20.84 6.98
N GLN A 438 8.82 -19.70 6.74
CA GLN A 438 7.38 -19.52 6.84
C GLN A 438 6.85 -19.83 8.24
N GLN A 439 7.63 -19.45 9.26
CA GLN A 439 7.24 -19.51 10.66
C GLN A 439 5.97 -18.69 10.86
N THR A 440 4.97 -19.27 11.54
CA THR A 440 3.64 -18.65 11.73
C THR A 440 3.36 -18.26 13.17
N VAL A 441 4.20 -18.70 14.11
CA VAL A 441 4.05 -18.34 15.53
C VAL A 441 4.41 -16.86 15.71
N PRO A 442 3.50 -16.03 16.28
CA PRO A 442 3.81 -14.64 16.52
C PRO A 442 5.02 -14.49 17.44
N THR A 443 6.08 -13.88 16.91
CA THR A 443 7.42 -13.84 17.49
C THR A 443 7.87 -12.41 17.79
N LEU A 444 8.48 -12.21 18.95
CA LEU A 444 9.21 -11.03 19.36
C LEU A 444 10.72 -11.23 19.12
N TYR A 445 11.33 -10.39 18.29
CA TYR A 445 12.77 -10.34 18.06
C TYR A 445 13.35 -9.21 18.89
N LEU A 446 14.21 -9.54 19.84
CA LEU A 446 14.70 -8.64 20.86
C LEU A 446 16.23 -8.62 20.86
N SER A 447 16.83 -7.46 20.65
CA SER A 447 18.26 -7.24 20.81
C SER A 447 18.56 -6.51 22.11
N ILE A 448 19.45 -7.11 22.91
CA ILE A 448 19.90 -6.57 24.20
C ILE A 448 21.41 -6.44 24.23
N GLU A 449 21.89 -5.43 24.95
CA GLU A 449 23.31 -5.23 25.27
C GLU A 449 23.60 -5.56 26.74
N LYS A 450 22.59 -5.42 27.60
CA LYS A 450 22.67 -5.69 29.04
C LYS A 450 21.44 -6.44 29.48
N ALA A 451 21.59 -7.32 30.46
CA ALA A 451 20.49 -8.16 30.90
C ALA A 451 19.35 -7.35 31.56
N GLU A 452 19.58 -6.10 31.99
CA GLU A 452 18.54 -5.23 32.59
C GLU A 452 17.50 -4.77 31.55
N GLN A 453 17.82 -4.90 30.26
CA GLN A 453 16.92 -4.59 29.15
C GLN A 453 15.91 -5.72 28.88
N LEU A 454 15.99 -6.85 29.59
CA LEU A 454 15.08 -7.97 29.41
C LEU A 454 13.69 -7.68 30.00
N PRO A 455 12.61 -7.81 29.19
CA PRO A 455 11.24 -7.78 29.68
C PRO A 455 10.87 -9.11 30.34
N LYS A 456 11.42 -9.36 31.53
CA LYS A 456 11.28 -10.64 32.27
C LYS A 456 9.82 -11.08 32.39
N ASP A 457 8.94 -10.20 32.85
CA ASP A 457 7.52 -10.52 33.05
C ASP A 457 6.83 -10.87 31.74
N LEU A 458 7.23 -10.26 30.62
CA LEU A 458 6.72 -10.60 29.30
C LEU A 458 7.24 -11.98 28.86
N LEU A 459 8.56 -12.16 28.91
CA LEU A 459 9.25 -13.33 28.36
C LEU A 459 8.95 -14.63 29.14
N GLN A 460 8.76 -14.55 30.46
CA GLN A 460 8.42 -15.71 31.28
C GLN A 460 7.02 -16.27 30.98
N ASN A 461 6.14 -15.46 30.39
CA ASN A 461 4.78 -15.85 30.03
C ASN A 461 4.65 -16.35 28.58
N LEU A 462 5.75 -16.44 27.83
CA LEU A 462 5.74 -16.93 26.46
C LEU A 462 5.90 -18.46 26.40
N ASP A 463 5.29 -19.07 25.38
CA ASP A 463 5.39 -20.51 25.13
C ASP A 463 6.83 -20.94 24.82
N GLN A 464 7.59 -20.07 24.15
CA GLN A 464 8.98 -20.34 23.77
C GLN A 464 9.84 -19.08 23.82
N VAL A 465 11.01 -19.17 24.44
CA VAL A 465 12.04 -18.12 24.40
C VAL A 465 13.35 -18.74 23.94
N ILE A 466 13.92 -18.22 22.86
CA ILE A 466 15.20 -18.66 22.29
C ILE A 466 16.25 -17.59 22.59
N VAL A 467 17.39 -17.98 23.15
CA VAL A 467 18.51 -17.09 23.47
C VAL A 467 19.67 -17.41 22.52
N GLY A 468 19.85 -16.55 21.54
CA GLY A 468 20.94 -16.60 20.55
C GLY A 468 21.94 -15.49 20.82
N LEU A 469 22.61 -15.55 21.98
CA LEU A 469 23.64 -14.61 22.39
C LEU A 469 25.02 -15.23 22.22
N GLN A 470 25.93 -14.48 21.62
CA GLN A 470 27.33 -14.85 21.43
C GLN A 470 28.20 -14.49 22.63
N ASN A 471 27.80 -13.47 23.42
CA ASN A 471 28.54 -13.09 24.61
C ASN A 471 28.26 -14.09 25.75
N PRO A 472 29.25 -14.90 26.21
CA PRO A 472 29.01 -15.93 27.22
C PRO A 472 28.61 -15.37 28.59
N GLU A 473 29.11 -14.19 28.97
CA GLU A 473 28.78 -13.55 30.26
C GLU A 473 27.33 -13.07 30.26
N LEU A 474 26.94 -12.33 29.21
CA LEU A 474 25.56 -11.87 29.03
C LEU A 474 24.60 -13.05 28.90
N THR A 475 25.00 -14.12 28.20
CA THR A 475 24.22 -15.35 28.07
C THR A 475 23.93 -15.96 29.44
N ARG A 476 24.94 -16.13 30.30
CA ARG A 476 24.77 -16.66 31.65
C ARG A 476 23.79 -15.81 32.47
N GLU A 477 23.90 -14.50 32.37
CA GLU A 477 23.03 -13.57 33.08
C GLU A 477 21.58 -13.61 32.60
N VAL A 478 21.38 -13.72 31.28
CA VAL A 478 20.06 -13.82 30.64
C VAL A 478 19.39 -15.15 30.99
N ILE A 479 20.12 -16.26 30.89
CA ILE A 479 19.61 -17.60 31.25
C ILE A 479 19.27 -17.68 32.74
N ALA A 480 20.08 -17.09 33.62
CA ALA A 480 19.76 -17.01 35.05
C ALA A 480 18.44 -16.26 35.34
N ARG A 481 18.08 -15.30 34.47
CA ARG A 481 16.84 -14.50 34.57
C ARG A 481 15.65 -15.17 33.87
N LEU A 482 15.90 -16.10 32.94
CA LEU A 482 14.91 -16.81 32.12
C LEU A 482 15.21 -18.33 32.13
N PRO A 483 14.95 -19.04 33.24
CA PRO A 483 15.34 -20.45 33.38
C PRO A 483 14.64 -21.40 32.39
N ASN A 484 13.53 -20.98 31.79
CA ASN A 484 12.77 -21.75 30.80
C ASN A 484 13.21 -21.47 29.35
N ALA A 485 14.20 -20.59 29.14
CA ALA A 485 14.66 -20.24 27.80
C ALA A 485 15.54 -21.36 27.18
N GLN A 486 15.37 -21.56 25.89
CA GLN A 486 16.18 -22.46 25.07
C GLN A 486 17.39 -21.70 24.55
N GLN A 487 18.59 -22.18 24.82
CA GLN A 487 19.80 -21.60 24.25
C GLN A 487 19.97 -22.12 22.81
N ALA A 488 20.26 -21.22 21.87
CA ALA A 488 20.62 -21.61 20.51
C ALA A 488 21.96 -22.38 20.51
N ASP A 489 22.16 -23.17 19.45
CA ASP A 489 23.27 -24.10 19.19
C ASP A 489 24.66 -23.47 19.33
N GLY A 490 24.75 -22.14 19.20
CA GLY A 490 25.95 -21.32 19.42
C GLY A 490 27.04 -21.45 18.35
N LEU A 491 26.87 -22.33 17.36
CA LEU A 491 27.88 -22.60 16.32
C LEU A 491 27.99 -21.49 15.26
N LYS A 492 26.88 -20.80 14.96
CA LYS A 492 26.80 -19.70 13.98
C LYS A 492 25.88 -18.61 14.48
N SER A 493 26.15 -17.36 14.09
CA SER A 493 25.20 -16.26 14.29
C SER A 493 23.99 -16.42 13.37
N TRP A 494 22.88 -15.74 13.68
CA TRP A 494 21.74 -15.70 12.79
C TRP A 494 22.10 -14.99 11.48
N ASN A 495 22.96 -13.97 11.53
CA ASN A 495 23.46 -13.30 10.34
C ASN A 495 24.30 -14.24 9.44
N ASP A 496 25.16 -15.09 10.03
CA ASP A 496 25.95 -16.08 9.26
C ASP A 496 25.03 -17.09 8.57
N ILE A 497 24.02 -17.60 9.29
CA ILE A 497 23.04 -18.54 8.74
C ILE A 497 22.30 -17.88 7.57
N TRP A 498 21.87 -16.64 7.74
CA TRP A 498 21.17 -15.86 6.71
C TRP A 498 22.05 -15.66 5.46
N GLN A 499 23.31 -15.25 5.64
CA GLN A 499 24.28 -15.06 4.55
C GLN A 499 24.49 -16.33 3.73
N GLU A 500 24.70 -17.46 4.40
CA GLU A 500 24.88 -18.74 3.73
C GLU A 500 23.65 -19.16 2.93
N GLU A 501 22.45 -18.87 3.44
CA GLU A 501 21.21 -19.14 2.72
C GLU A 501 21.07 -18.26 1.48
N GLN A 502 21.42 -16.97 1.56
CA GLN A 502 21.41 -16.08 0.40
C GLN A 502 22.42 -16.50 -0.67
N GLN A 503 23.64 -16.87 -0.27
CA GLN A 503 24.66 -17.35 -1.20
C GLN A 503 24.22 -18.64 -1.93
N LYS A 504 23.61 -19.58 -1.20
CA LYS A 504 23.07 -20.81 -1.80
C LYS A 504 21.99 -20.51 -2.84
N LYS A 505 21.07 -19.59 -2.54
CA LYS A 505 20.02 -19.17 -3.48
C LYS A 505 20.60 -18.50 -4.72
N GLN A 506 21.59 -17.64 -4.55
CA GLN A 506 22.23 -16.96 -5.68
C GLN A 506 22.96 -17.95 -6.59
N LEU A 507 23.70 -18.89 -6.00
CA LEU A 507 24.34 -19.98 -6.76
C LEU A 507 23.32 -20.84 -7.51
N GLN A 508 22.16 -21.12 -6.90
CA GLN A 508 21.09 -21.86 -7.56
C GLN A 508 20.51 -21.07 -8.74
N LEU A 509 20.22 -19.79 -8.57
CA LEU A 509 19.73 -18.91 -9.64
C LEU A 509 20.72 -18.82 -10.81
N GLU A 510 22.02 -18.67 -10.52
CA GLU A 510 23.06 -18.66 -11.55
C GLU A 510 23.16 -20.01 -12.30
N GLN A 511 22.93 -21.12 -11.61
CA GLN A 511 22.89 -22.45 -12.24
C GLN A 511 21.66 -22.60 -13.15
N GLU A 512 20.49 -22.14 -12.70
CA GLU A 512 19.25 -22.14 -13.48
C GLU A 512 19.37 -21.25 -14.72
N GLU A 513 19.95 -20.06 -14.60
CA GLU A 513 20.19 -19.16 -15.73
C GLU A 513 21.16 -19.76 -16.75
N LYS A 514 22.25 -20.39 -16.29
CA LYS A 514 23.19 -21.11 -17.17
C LYS A 514 22.50 -22.27 -17.91
N GLN A 515 21.64 -23.03 -17.23
CA GLN A 515 20.87 -24.10 -17.85
C GLN A 515 19.87 -23.56 -18.88
N GLN A 516 19.22 -22.43 -18.59
CA GLN A 516 18.30 -21.78 -19.51
C GLN A 516 19.00 -21.27 -20.76
N LEU A 517 20.14 -20.57 -20.63
CA LEU A 517 20.94 -20.10 -21.76
C LEU A 517 21.44 -21.27 -22.62
N GLN A 518 21.83 -22.37 -21.99
CA GLN A 518 22.24 -23.59 -22.71
C GLN A 518 21.07 -24.20 -23.49
N LEU A 519 19.87 -24.25 -22.90
CA LEU A 519 18.65 -24.73 -23.58
C LEU A 519 18.25 -23.83 -24.74
N GLU A 520 18.29 -22.50 -24.57
CA GLU A 520 18.01 -21.53 -25.63
C GLU A 520 18.99 -21.66 -26.80
N SER A 521 20.28 -21.87 -26.51
CA SER A 521 21.30 -22.14 -27.53
C SER A 521 20.99 -23.41 -28.32
N LEU A 522 20.65 -24.51 -27.64
CA LEU A 522 20.29 -25.78 -28.29
C LEU A 522 19.02 -25.66 -29.15
N LEU A 523 18.01 -24.94 -28.67
CA LEU A 523 16.78 -24.69 -29.42
C LEU A 523 17.05 -23.86 -30.67
N ARG A 524 17.92 -22.85 -30.57
CA ARG A 524 18.34 -22.01 -31.69
C ARG A 524 19.11 -22.81 -32.75
N GLU A 525 20.04 -23.68 -32.33
CA GLU A 525 20.73 -24.59 -33.25
C GLU A 525 19.76 -25.54 -33.96
N ARG A 526 18.82 -26.11 -33.22
CA ARG A 526 17.80 -27.02 -33.79
C ARG A 526 16.89 -26.30 -34.78
N TRP A 527 16.50 -25.07 -34.48
CA TRP A 527 15.71 -24.23 -35.38
C TRP A 527 16.49 -23.90 -36.66
N MET A 528 17.76 -23.48 -36.56
CA MET A 528 18.62 -23.22 -37.71
C MET A 528 18.79 -24.47 -38.61
N ARG A 529 18.95 -25.65 -38.01
CA ARG A 529 19.00 -26.92 -38.76
C ARG A 529 17.68 -27.26 -39.45
N SER A 530 16.54 -26.96 -38.84
CA SER A 530 15.23 -27.20 -39.48
C SER A 530 15.02 -26.30 -40.70
N GLN A 531 15.51 -25.06 -40.68
CA GLN A 531 15.42 -24.13 -41.81
C GLN A 531 16.36 -24.50 -42.97
N GLN A 532 17.47 -25.20 -42.70
CA GLN A 532 18.38 -25.71 -43.73
C GLN A 532 17.88 -26.99 -44.43
N LEU A 533 16.93 -27.72 -43.83
CA LEU A 533 16.34 -28.94 -44.42
C LEU A 533 15.10 -28.64 -45.31
N GLU A 534 14.61 -27.40 -45.30
CA GLU A 534 13.49 -26.92 -46.13
C GLU A 534 13.95 -26.21 -47.43
N LEU A 535 15.27 -26.10 -47.65
CA LEU A 535 15.92 -25.65 -48.90
C LEU A 535 16.55 -26.85 -49.61
#